data_AF-A0A431LJU1-F1
#
_entry.id   AF-A0A431LJU1-F1
#
_cell.length_a   1.000
_cell.length_b   1.000
_cell.length_c   1.000
_cell.angle_alpha   90.00
_cell.angle_beta   90.00
_cell.angle_gamma   90.00
#
_symmetry.space_group_name_H-M   'P 1'
#
loop_
_entity.id
_entity.type
_entity.pdbx_description
1 polymer ?
#
loop_
_entity_poly.entity_id
_entity_poly.type
_entity_poly.pdbx_seq_one_letter_code
_entity_poly.pdbx_strand_id
1 'polypeptide(L)'
;MLLQKISTKSPGVTLAAIFAATIWCCGQLTYASNQKIASKLTAAETSTQNKVTTAKSTSAKSTSTKSSSSVQQPASKAPVALSAVQRGEKVFKKAYCEGCHAGGYNAMSPDKPIKGSAFLQKYKDDLILENTIRKGFPDEGMPAFGKDQISESQMKDLILYIRSLSSTK
;
A
#
# COMPACT_ATOMS: atom_id res chain seq x y z
N MET A 1 -30.73 -51.11 0.13
CA MET A 1 -29.91 -52.19 0.73
C MET A 1 -28.67 -52.40 -0.14
N LEU A 2 -27.52 -52.69 0.49
CA LEU A 2 -26.15 -52.87 -0.07
C LEU A 2 -25.39 -51.55 -0.39
N LEU A 3 -24.68 -50.92 0.55
CA LEU A 3 -23.38 -51.26 1.19
C LEU A 3 -22.24 -51.53 0.19
N GLN A 4 -21.36 -50.53 -0.02
CA GLN A 4 -19.93 -50.76 -0.23
C GLN A 4 -19.10 -49.68 0.49
N LYS A 5 -18.61 -50.04 1.68
CA LYS A 5 -17.50 -49.40 2.40
C LYS A 5 -16.21 -49.99 1.84
N ILE A 6 -15.35 -49.17 1.24
CA ILE A 6 -13.96 -49.54 0.96
C ILE A 6 -13.07 -48.99 2.08
N SER A 7 -12.45 -49.94 2.79
CA SER A 7 -11.53 -49.77 3.90
C SER A 7 -10.22 -50.43 3.50
N THR A 8 -9.14 -49.65 3.40
CA THR A 8 -7.74 -50.10 3.29
C THR A 8 -6.89 -48.98 3.92
N LYS A 9 -6.56 -49.02 5.21
CA LYS A 9 -5.42 -49.72 5.85
C LYS A 9 -4.08 -49.34 5.21
N SER A 10 -3.44 -48.30 5.75
CA SER A 10 -2.01 -48.02 5.54
C SER A 10 -1.22 -48.47 6.79
N PRO A 11 -0.18 -49.30 6.64
CA PRO A 11 0.64 -49.75 7.75
C PRO A 11 1.60 -48.66 8.24
N GLY A 12 1.83 -48.67 9.55
CA GLY A 12 2.74 -47.77 10.23
C GLY A 12 4.20 -47.99 9.86
N VAL A 13 4.94 -46.89 9.88
CA VAL A 13 6.40 -46.90 10.02
C VAL A 13 6.70 -46.27 11.38
N THR A 14 6.90 -47.14 12.36
CA THR A 14 7.62 -46.82 13.59
C THR A 14 9.11 -46.90 13.28
N LEU A 15 9.83 -45.78 13.43
CA LEU A 15 11.23 -45.84 13.81
C LEU A 15 11.48 -44.74 14.85
N ALA A 16 11.68 -45.21 16.07
CA ALA A 16 12.16 -44.41 17.17
C ALA A 16 13.67 -44.15 17.02
N ALA A 17 14.13 -43.25 17.90
CA ALA A 17 15.45 -43.19 18.49
C ALA A 17 16.49 -42.18 17.95
N ILE A 18 16.70 -41.17 18.81
CA ILE A 18 17.98 -40.70 19.32
C ILE A 18 18.81 -39.81 18.38
N PHE A 19 18.71 -38.49 18.60
CA PHE A 19 19.88 -37.69 18.93
C PHE A 19 19.49 -36.68 20.01
N ALA A 20 19.77 -37.05 21.26
CA ALA A 20 19.98 -36.10 22.33
C ALA A 20 21.38 -35.49 22.11
N ALA A 21 21.45 -34.19 21.85
CA ALA A 21 22.63 -33.39 22.08
C ALA A 21 22.19 -32.04 22.63
N THR A 22 22.32 -31.96 23.94
CA THR A 22 22.24 -30.82 24.84
C THR A 22 23.16 -29.68 24.40
N ILE A 23 22.61 -28.48 24.18
CA ILE A 23 23.31 -27.22 24.44
C ILE A 23 22.35 -26.36 25.27
N TRP A 24 22.52 -26.46 26.59
CA TRP A 24 21.96 -25.59 27.62
C TRP A 24 23.08 -24.63 28.03
N CYS A 25 22.70 -23.38 28.36
CA CYS A 25 23.45 -22.29 29.01
C CYS A 25 24.28 -21.42 28.05
N CYS A 26 24.14 -20.08 28.02
CA CYS A 26 23.62 -19.17 29.04
C CYS A 26 22.51 -18.25 28.52
N GLY A 27 21.44 -18.16 29.30
CA GLY A 27 20.54 -17.03 29.24
C GLY A 27 21.01 -15.89 30.16
N GLN A 28 20.25 -14.79 30.01
CA GLN A 28 19.94 -13.74 30.97
C GLN A 28 20.71 -12.41 30.92
N LEU A 29 19.88 -11.37 30.92
CA LEU A 29 20.09 -10.00 31.44
C LEU A 29 21.11 -9.16 30.65
N THR A 30 20.69 -8.11 29.97
CA THR A 30 20.27 -6.89 30.67
C THR A 30 18.95 -6.29 30.18
N TYR A 31 18.00 -6.34 31.10
CA TYR A 31 16.82 -5.50 31.23
C TYR A 31 17.22 -4.24 32.03
N ALA A 32 17.08 -3.04 31.45
CA ALA A 32 17.07 -1.70 32.08
C ALA A 32 17.33 -0.66 30.96
N SER A 33 16.70 0.51 30.85
CA SER A 33 15.77 1.22 31.73
C SER A 33 15.05 2.26 30.87
N ASN A 34 13.72 2.27 30.91
CA ASN A 34 12.89 3.36 30.43
C ASN A 34 12.34 4.06 31.68
N GLN A 35 12.90 5.21 32.06
CA GLN A 35 12.27 6.12 33.00
C GLN A 35 12.60 7.59 32.68
N LYS A 36 11.51 8.33 32.46
CA LYS A 36 11.22 9.68 32.96
C LYS A 36 12.28 10.77 32.71
N ILE A 37 11.87 11.74 31.91
CA ILE A 37 11.65 13.10 32.42
C ILE A 37 10.49 13.75 31.67
N ALA A 38 9.33 13.77 32.33
CA ALA A 38 8.31 14.77 32.09
C ALA A 38 8.69 16.02 32.90
N SER A 39 8.74 17.18 32.26
CA SER A 39 8.56 18.52 32.85
C SER A 39 8.48 19.50 31.68
N LYS A 40 7.27 19.97 31.35
CA LYS A 40 6.79 21.31 31.73
C LYS A 40 7.71 22.42 31.23
N LEU A 41 7.24 23.21 30.26
CA LEU A 41 7.30 24.68 30.27
C LEU A 41 6.40 25.23 29.15
N THR A 42 5.21 25.61 29.60
CA THR A 42 4.34 26.62 29.00
C THR A 42 4.89 28.02 29.28
N ALA A 43 4.64 28.96 28.36
CA ALA A 43 4.96 30.39 28.39
C ALA A 43 6.47 30.69 28.29
N ALA A 44 6.98 31.67 27.57
CA ALA A 44 6.49 32.87 26.92
C ALA A 44 7.55 33.19 25.82
N GLU A 45 7.48 34.08 24.83
CA GLU A 45 7.09 35.48 24.83
C GLU A 45 7.39 36.01 23.40
N THR A 46 6.58 36.97 22.95
CA THR A 46 7.02 38.18 22.21
C THR A 46 7.58 37.99 20.80
N SER A 47 6.74 38.19 19.79
CA SER A 47 6.57 39.49 19.12
C SER A 47 7.85 39.96 18.43
N THR A 48 7.93 39.76 17.11
CA THR A 48 8.46 40.81 16.24
C THR A 48 7.62 40.84 14.98
N GLN A 49 6.87 41.94 14.92
CA GLN A 49 6.11 42.42 13.79
C GLN A 49 7.05 42.60 12.60
N ASN A 50 6.70 42.09 11.42
CA ASN A 50 7.16 42.72 10.20
C ASN A 50 5.97 42.99 9.27
N LYS A 51 5.51 44.23 9.42
CA LYS A 51 4.58 44.98 8.59
C LYS A 51 5.31 45.37 7.30
N VAL A 52 4.95 44.78 6.16
CA VAL A 52 5.27 45.35 4.84
C VAL A 52 4.10 45.15 3.88
N THR A 53 3.32 46.23 3.79
CA THR A 53 2.71 46.84 2.59
C THR A 53 1.78 46.04 1.68
N THR A 54 0.53 46.48 1.73
CA THR A 54 -0.45 46.69 0.65
C THR A 54 0.14 46.96 -0.74
N ALA A 55 -0.25 46.14 -1.72
CA ALA A 55 -0.50 46.50 -3.12
C ALA A 55 -1.53 45.50 -3.66
N LYS A 56 -2.81 45.86 -3.71
CA LYS A 56 -3.52 46.41 -4.88
C LYS A 56 -3.48 45.50 -6.12
N SER A 57 -4.65 44.87 -6.33
CA SER A 57 -5.30 44.46 -7.58
C SER A 57 -4.44 44.32 -8.83
N THR A 58 -4.53 43.14 -9.46
CA THR A 58 -5.15 43.05 -10.80
C THR A 58 -5.60 41.63 -11.11
N SER A 59 -6.83 41.57 -11.60
CA SER A 59 -7.43 40.45 -12.30
C SER A 59 -6.61 40.13 -13.54
N ALA A 60 -6.20 38.87 -13.69
CA ALA A 60 -5.74 38.31 -14.95
C ALA A 60 -6.46 36.99 -15.20
N LYS A 61 -7.61 37.12 -15.85
CA LYS A 61 -8.23 36.09 -16.68
C LYS A 61 -7.18 35.60 -17.68
N SER A 62 -6.80 34.34 -17.60
CA SER A 62 -6.02 33.67 -18.65
C SER A 62 -6.52 32.24 -18.79
N THR A 63 -7.44 32.12 -19.74
CA THR A 63 -7.71 30.96 -20.58
C THR A 63 -6.46 30.10 -20.82
N SER A 64 -6.51 28.84 -20.39
CA SER A 64 -5.75 27.74 -20.99
C SER A 64 -6.77 26.79 -21.61
N THR A 65 -7.16 27.05 -22.85
CA THR A 65 -6.69 26.30 -24.03
C THR A 65 -6.79 24.79 -23.85
N LYS A 66 -7.98 24.32 -24.24
CA LYS A 66 -8.28 23.03 -24.84
C LYS A 66 -7.11 22.57 -25.74
N SER A 67 -6.29 21.64 -25.25
CA SER A 67 -5.28 20.97 -26.07
C SER A 67 -5.93 19.77 -26.76
N SER A 68 -6.44 20.03 -27.96
CA SER A 68 -6.55 19.01 -29.01
C SER A 68 -5.20 18.94 -29.73
N SER A 69 -4.52 17.82 -29.63
CA SER A 69 -3.51 17.32 -30.58
C SER A 69 -2.97 16.01 -30.03
N SER A 70 -2.71 14.97 -30.80
CA SER A 70 -2.90 14.74 -32.22
C SER A 70 -2.72 13.23 -32.37
N VAL A 71 -3.57 12.62 -33.18
CA VAL A 71 -3.32 11.27 -33.69
C VAL A 71 -2.08 11.35 -34.59
N GLN A 72 -1.04 10.60 -34.24
CA GLN A 72 -0.01 10.06 -35.14
C GLN A 72 0.94 9.19 -34.31
N GLN A 73 1.45 8.02 -34.69
CA GLN A 73 1.11 6.97 -35.65
C GLN A 73 2.12 5.80 -35.32
N PRO A 74 2.31 4.74 -36.13
CA PRO A 74 2.45 3.37 -35.64
C PRO A 74 3.89 2.85 -35.41
N ALA A 75 3.93 1.74 -34.67
CA ALA A 75 4.88 0.63 -34.67
C ALA A 75 6.29 0.82 -35.28
N SER A 76 7.29 0.93 -34.40
CA SER A 76 8.62 0.35 -34.61
C SER A 76 8.86 -0.72 -33.54
N LYS A 77 9.35 -1.88 -34.00
CA LYS A 77 9.42 -3.17 -33.29
C LYS A 77 10.61 -3.20 -32.33
N ALA A 78 10.60 -2.33 -31.33
CA ALA A 78 11.37 -2.48 -30.10
C ALA A 78 10.47 -3.14 -29.03
N PRO A 79 11.01 -3.82 -28.01
CA PRO A 79 10.21 -4.22 -26.86
C PRO A 79 9.57 -2.96 -26.28
N VAL A 80 8.25 -2.83 -26.43
CA VAL A 80 7.51 -1.69 -25.89
C VAL A 80 7.69 -1.75 -24.37
N ALA A 81 8.44 -0.80 -23.82
CA ALA A 81 8.58 -0.67 -22.39
C ALA A 81 7.18 -0.49 -21.78
N LEU A 82 6.91 -1.23 -20.70
CA LEU A 82 5.60 -1.19 -20.04
C LEU A 82 5.29 0.22 -19.55
N SER A 83 4.04 0.65 -19.74
CA SER A 83 3.53 1.89 -19.15
C SER A 83 3.57 1.83 -17.62
N ALA A 84 3.52 3.00 -16.96
CA ALA A 84 3.49 3.05 -15.50
C ALA A 84 2.30 2.27 -14.91
N VAL A 85 1.14 2.36 -15.53
CA VAL A 85 -0.06 1.58 -15.16
C VAL A 85 0.19 0.08 -15.30
N GLN A 86 0.82 -0.37 -16.38
CA GLN A 86 1.16 -1.79 -16.58
C GLN A 86 2.20 -2.29 -15.58
N ARG A 87 3.18 -1.47 -15.20
CA ARG A 87 4.13 -1.82 -14.12
C ARG A 87 3.43 -1.86 -12.77
N GLY A 88 2.52 -0.93 -12.51
CA GLY A 88 1.69 -0.89 -11.30
C GLY A 88 0.80 -2.10 -11.16
N GLU A 89 0.18 -2.57 -12.25
CA GLU A 89 -0.59 -3.82 -12.26
C GLU A 89 0.28 -5.01 -11.83
N LYS A 90 1.52 -5.10 -12.33
CA LYS A 90 2.44 -6.16 -11.90
C LYS A 90 2.77 -6.10 -10.41
N VAL A 91 2.95 -4.89 -9.87
CA VAL A 91 3.16 -4.71 -8.42
C VAL A 91 1.91 -5.14 -7.65
N PHE A 92 0.73 -4.74 -8.10
CA PHE A 92 -0.56 -5.08 -7.50
C PHE A 92 -0.76 -6.60 -7.40
N LYS A 93 -0.41 -7.35 -8.45
CA LYS A 93 -0.46 -8.82 -8.45
C LYS A 93 0.62 -9.44 -7.57
N LYS A 94 1.87 -8.97 -7.71
CA LYS A 94 3.01 -9.52 -6.96
C LYS A 94 2.87 -9.31 -5.44
N ALA A 95 2.34 -8.17 -5.02
CA ALA A 95 2.06 -7.87 -3.62
C ALA A 95 0.74 -8.50 -3.12
N TYR A 96 0.11 -9.36 -3.93
CA TYR A 96 -1.13 -10.08 -3.64
C TYR A 96 -2.32 -9.15 -3.32
N CYS A 97 -2.31 -7.90 -3.80
CA CYS A 97 -3.41 -6.97 -3.61
C CYS A 97 -4.69 -7.49 -4.29
N GLU A 98 -4.56 -8.17 -5.43
CA GLU A 98 -5.70 -8.73 -6.17
C GLU A 98 -6.47 -9.81 -5.39
N GLY A 99 -5.85 -10.47 -4.41
CA GLY A 99 -6.50 -11.49 -3.60
C GLY A 99 -7.72 -10.95 -2.85
N CYS A 100 -7.68 -9.69 -2.44
CA CYS A 100 -8.80 -9.00 -1.81
C CYS A 100 -9.41 -7.92 -2.72
N HIS A 101 -8.62 -7.34 -3.62
CA HIS A 101 -9.01 -6.17 -4.41
C HIS A 101 -9.14 -6.43 -5.92
N ALA A 102 -9.46 -7.67 -6.32
CA ALA A 102 -9.72 -8.02 -7.71
C ALA A 102 -10.69 -7.04 -8.39
N GLY A 103 -10.31 -6.51 -9.56
CA GLY A 103 -11.14 -5.57 -10.32
C GLY A 103 -11.50 -4.27 -9.56
N GLY A 104 -10.74 -3.93 -8.52
CA GLY A 104 -10.96 -2.79 -7.63
C GLY A 104 -12.05 -2.99 -6.59
N TYR A 105 -12.59 -4.20 -6.43
CA TYR A 105 -13.54 -4.52 -5.36
C TYR A 105 -12.81 -4.68 -4.02
N ASN A 106 -13.53 -5.10 -2.98
CA ASN A 106 -12.95 -5.44 -1.69
C ASN A 106 -13.69 -6.65 -1.13
N ALA A 107 -13.02 -7.80 -1.10
CA ALA A 107 -13.59 -9.08 -0.66
C ALA A 107 -13.91 -9.10 0.85
N MET A 108 -13.14 -8.38 1.66
CA MET A 108 -13.30 -8.34 3.12
C MET A 108 -14.29 -7.27 3.56
N SER A 109 -14.48 -6.21 2.76
CA SER A 109 -15.41 -5.12 3.03
C SER A 109 -16.05 -4.64 1.73
N PRO A 110 -17.09 -5.32 1.22
CA PRO A 110 -17.72 -5.02 -0.07
C PRO A 110 -18.18 -3.57 -0.24
N ASP A 111 -18.58 -2.91 0.85
CA ASP A 111 -19.02 -1.51 0.86
C ASP A 111 -17.87 -0.49 0.70
N LYS A 112 -16.62 -0.95 0.76
CA LYS A 112 -15.41 -0.12 0.66
C LYS A 112 -14.50 -0.57 -0.50
N PRO A 113 -14.97 -0.49 -1.76
CA PRO A 113 -14.13 -0.80 -2.91
C PRO A 113 -13.01 0.23 -3.09
N ILE A 114 -11.91 -0.16 -3.73
CA ILE A 114 -10.81 0.76 -4.10
C ILE A 114 -11.01 1.40 -5.47
N LYS A 115 -12.28 1.59 -5.87
CA LYS A 115 -12.69 2.22 -7.12
C LYS A 115 -13.95 3.07 -6.96
N GLY A 116 -14.21 3.91 -7.95
CA GLY A 116 -15.42 4.73 -8.04
C GLY A 116 -15.33 6.04 -7.25
N SER A 117 -16.43 6.80 -7.25
CA SER A 117 -16.46 8.16 -6.73
C SER A 117 -16.13 8.25 -5.23
N ALA A 118 -16.66 7.34 -4.41
CA ALA A 118 -16.40 7.32 -2.97
C ALA A 118 -14.89 7.15 -2.65
N PHE A 119 -14.21 6.24 -3.36
CA PHE A 119 -12.77 6.06 -3.26
C PHE A 119 -12.00 7.32 -3.68
N LEU A 120 -12.35 7.90 -4.84
CA LEU A 120 -11.70 9.11 -5.35
C LEU A 120 -11.90 10.32 -4.43
N GLN A 121 -13.04 10.42 -3.76
CA GLN A 121 -13.30 11.50 -2.79
C GLN A 121 -12.55 11.31 -1.48
N LYS A 122 -12.41 10.06 -1.00
CA LYS A 122 -11.66 9.75 0.23
C LYS A 122 -10.16 9.91 0.04
N TYR A 123 -9.64 9.46 -1.10
CA TYR A 123 -8.22 9.47 -1.43
C TYR A 123 -7.95 10.47 -2.55
N LYS A 124 -8.18 11.77 -2.36
CA LYS A 124 -7.91 12.78 -3.41
C LYS A 124 -6.43 12.96 -3.68
N ASP A 125 -5.62 12.84 -2.64
CA ASP A 125 -4.18 13.01 -2.67
C ASP A 125 -3.51 11.63 -2.71
N ASP A 126 -2.52 11.48 -3.59
CA ASP A 126 -1.73 10.27 -3.73
C ASP A 126 -0.86 10.00 -2.49
N LEU A 127 -0.42 11.04 -1.75
CA LEU A 127 0.31 10.88 -0.50
C LEU A 127 -0.54 10.22 0.59
N ILE A 128 -1.85 10.52 0.64
CA ILE A 128 -2.76 9.88 1.58
C ILE A 128 -2.94 8.40 1.22
N LEU A 129 -3.08 8.10 -0.07
CA LEU A 129 -3.19 6.72 -0.55
C LEU A 129 -1.90 5.93 -0.30
N GLU A 130 -0.74 6.51 -0.60
CA GLU A 130 0.57 5.95 -0.30
C GLU A 130 0.69 5.63 1.19
N ASN A 131 0.47 6.61 2.06
CA ASN A 131 0.57 6.43 3.51
C ASN A 131 -0.39 5.34 4.02
N THR A 132 -1.57 5.22 3.41
CA THR A 132 -2.53 4.16 3.73
C THR A 132 -1.99 2.78 3.35
N ILE A 133 -1.36 2.63 2.18
CA ILE A 133 -0.76 1.37 1.74
C ILE A 133 0.48 1.04 2.59
N ARG A 134 1.31 2.05 2.91
CA ARG A 134 2.48 1.88 3.77
C ARG A 134 2.10 1.43 5.17
N LYS A 135 1.05 2.02 5.75
CA LYS A 135 0.56 1.69 7.11
C LYS A 135 -0.23 0.38 7.15
N GLY A 136 -1.03 0.11 6.10
CA GLY A 136 -1.99 -0.98 6.09
C GLY A 136 -3.12 -0.81 7.14
N PHE A 137 -3.95 -1.84 7.21
CA PHE A 137 -4.96 -2.06 8.26
C PHE A 137 -4.84 -3.52 8.75
N PRO A 138 -3.81 -3.86 9.56
CA PRO A 138 -3.54 -5.25 9.96
C PRO A 138 -4.74 -5.91 10.64
N ASP A 139 -5.47 -5.16 11.46
CA ASP A 139 -6.67 -5.63 12.17
C ASP A 139 -7.86 -5.89 11.22
N GLU A 140 -7.88 -5.25 10.04
CA GLU A 140 -8.89 -5.43 8.98
C GLU A 140 -8.38 -6.36 7.85
N GLY A 141 -7.20 -6.96 8.01
CA GLY A 141 -6.63 -7.94 7.07
C GLY A 141 -5.79 -7.36 5.93
N MET A 142 -5.59 -6.03 5.86
CA MET A 142 -4.67 -5.42 4.88
C MET A 142 -3.29 -5.22 5.53
N PRO A 143 -2.23 -5.94 5.12
CA PRO A 143 -0.91 -5.77 5.72
C PRO A 143 -0.29 -4.40 5.39
N ALA A 144 0.71 -4.02 6.18
CA ALA A 144 1.56 -2.87 5.90
C ALA A 144 2.58 -3.22 4.80
N PHE A 145 2.85 -2.30 3.87
CA PHE A 145 3.83 -2.50 2.80
C PHE A 145 5.01 -1.57 2.93
N GLY A 146 6.10 -2.06 3.51
CA GLY A 146 7.35 -1.30 3.69
C GLY A 146 8.10 -1.04 2.38
N LYS A 147 9.14 -0.20 2.45
CA LYS A 147 9.99 0.15 1.29
C LYS A 147 10.81 -1.04 0.78
N ASP A 148 11.02 -2.03 1.63
CA ASP A 148 11.64 -3.32 1.37
C ASP A 148 10.77 -4.25 0.51
N GLN A 149 9.43 -4.15 0.63
CA GLN A 149 8.48 -4.94 -0.17
C GLN A 149 8.07 -4.23 -1.45
N ILE A 150 7.81 -2.92 -1.36
CA ILE A 150 7.40 -2.07 -2.47
C ILE A 150 8.28 -0.82 -2.45
N SER A 151 9.17 -0.68 -3.43
CA SER A 151 10.02 0.51 -3.53
C SER A 151 9.21 1.77 -3.83
N GLU A 152 9.81 2.96 -3.68
CA GLU A 152 9.13 4.23 -3.96
C GLU A 152 8.66 4.35 -5.41
N SER A 153 9.44 3.83 -6.37
CA SER A 153 9.06 3.84 -7.78
C SER A 153 7.90 2.87 -8.05
N GLN A 154 7.94 1.70 -7.42
CA GLN A 154 6.85 0.72 -7.50
C GLN A 154 5.57 1.25 -6.87
N MET A 155 5.66 2.00 -5.77
CA MET A 155 4.52 2.63 -5.11
C MET A 155 3.83 3.65 -6.02
N LYS A 156 4.62 4.49 -6.70
CA LYS A 156 4.08 5.45 -7.68
C LYS A 156 3.36 4.76 -8.84
N ASP A 157 3.99 3.74 -9.42
CA ASP A 157 3.38 2.94 -10.48
C ASP A 157 2.10 2.23 -9.99
N LEU A 158 2.11 1.67 -8.77
CA LEU A 158 0.97 1.01 -8.13
C LEU A 158 -0.20 1.97 -7.93
N ILE A 159 0.05 3.18 -7.43
CA ILE A 159 -0.97 4.20 -7.25
C ILE A 159 -1.63 4.55 -8.59
N LEU A 160 -0.84 4.76 -9.64
CA LEU A 160 -1.37 5.02 -10.99
C LEU A 160 -2.26 3.88 -11.48
N TYR A 161 -1.90 2.62 -11.21
CA TYR A 161 -2.76 1.49 -11.51
C TYR A 161 -4.06 1.52 -10.71
N ILE A 162 -4.01 1.73 -9.38
CA ILE A 162 -5.21 1.83 -8.53
C ILE A 162 -6.14 2.94 -9.02
N ARG A 163 -5.61 4.11 -9.41
CA ARG A 163 -6.39 5.21 -10.00
C ARG A 163 -7.11 4.77 -11.28
N SER A 164 -6.41 4.02 -12.14
CA SER A 164 -6.96 3.56 -13.41
C SER A 164 -8.18 2.64 -13.26
N LEU A 165 -8.30 1.92 -12.13
CA LEU A 165 -9.44 1.04 -11.83
C LEU A 165 -10.78 1.79 -11.78
N SER A 166 -10.76 3.09 -11.48
CA SER A 166 -11.95 3.95 -11.48
C SER A 166 -12.27 4.55 -12.86
N SER A 167 -11.35 4.47 -13.82
CA SER A 167 -11.52 4.99 -15.18
C SER A 167 -11.98 3.93 -16.18
N THR A 168 -11.86 2.65 -15.83
CA THR A 168 -12.44 1.53 -16.58
C THR A 168 -13.96 1.60 -16.52
N LYS A 169 -14.55 1.91 -17.68
CA LYS A 169 -15.99 2.07 -17.90
C LYS A 169 -16.59 0.77 -18.44
#